data_AF-D4DKT6-F1
#
_entry.id   AF-D4DKT6-F1
#
_cell.length_a   1.000
_cell.length_b   1.000
_cell.length_c   1.000
_cell.angle_alpha   90.00
_cell.angle_beta   90.00
_cell.angle_gamma   90.00
#
_symmetry.space_group_name_H-M   'P 1'
#
loop_
_entity.id
_entity.type
_entity.pdbx_description
1 polymer ?
#
loop_
_entity_poly.entity_id
_entity_poly.type
_entity_poly.pdbx_seq_one_letter_code
_entity_poly.pdbx_strand_id
1 'polypeptide(L)'
;MTPSEAVTDTPSALFRLKTGTDSATPSTNGVIAQNLLRLSSLLEDESYKLKARQTCHAFAVEIMQHPFLFVGMLDVIVGLEIGTKSVTGVLGRASATGDDSVKAESDLIRKIRAEAGRTASTSAAVLSMVDVRQSRTDQSSWLRERNPLFKELSSGKDYMLICEAGSCRTVDVV
;
A
#
# COMPACT_ATOMS: atom_id res chain seq x y z
N MET A 1 -5.50 -23.67 35.94
CA MET A 1 -5.72 -22.62 36.97
C MET A 1 -6.15 -21.36 36.24
N THR A 2 -7.44 -21.06 36.29
CA THR A 2 -8.02 -19.77 35.87
C THR A 2 -7.91 -18.77 37.02
N PRO A 3 -7.52 -17.51 36.80
CA PRO A 3 -7.75 -16.46 37.78
C PRO A 3 -9.23 -16.06 37.75
N SER A 4 -9.85 -16.07 38.94
CA SER A 4 -11.22 -15.66 39.20
C SER A 4 -11.20 -14.33 39.95
N GLU A 5 -10.97 -13.23 39.25
CA GLU A 5 -11.28 -11.89 39.77
C GLU A 5 -11.95 -11.08 38.66
N ALA A 6 -13.14 -10.55 38.98
CA ALA A 6 -13.95 -9.76 38.05
C ALA A 6 -13.53 -8.28 38.12
N VAL A 7 -13.20 -7.69 36.96
CA VAL A 7 -12.97 -6.25 36.80
C VAL A 7 -14.33 -5.55 36.86
N THR A 8 -14.59 -4.79 37.92
CA THR A 8 -15.92 -4.26 38.29
C THR A 8 -16.25 -2.87 37.73
N ASP A 9 -15.52 -2.33 36.75
CA ASP A 9 -15.84 -1.00 36.21
C ASP A 9 -15.51 -0.83 34.71
N THR A 10 -15.98 -1.78 33.89
CA THR A 10 -16.04 -1.58 32.44
C THR A 10 -17.48 -1.75 31.98
N PRO A 11 -18.04 -0.83 31.16
CA PRO A 11 -19.36 -1.01 30.61
C PRO A 11 -19.38 -2.34 29.86
N SER A 12 -20.36 -3.18 30.20
CA SER A 12 -20.52 -4.54 29.71
C SER A 12 -20.30 -4.60 28.20
N ALA A 13 -19.44 -5.50 27.76
CA ALA A 13 -19.17 -5.74 26.34
C ALA A 13 -20.50 -6.11 25.65
N LEU A 14 -21.18 -5.10 25.12
CA LEU A 14 -22.58 -5.15 24.72
C LEU A 14 -22.80 -6.00 23.46
N PHE A 15 -21.72 -6.59 22.92
CA PHE A 15 -21.77 -7.69 21.96
C PHE A 15 -20.37 -8.36 21.85
N ARG A 16 -20.24 -9.66 22.18
CA ARG A 16 -19.08 -10.48 21.77
C ARG A 16 -19.56 -11.83 21.23
N LEU A 17 -19.39 -12.03 19.93
CA LEU A 17 -19.48 -13.31 19.18
C LEU A 17 -18.31 -13.26 18.17
N LYS A 18 -17.45 -14.28 17.94
CA LYS A 18 -17.46 -15.73 18.16
C LYS A 18 -16.03 -16.16 18.60
N THR A 19 -15.90 -17.11 19.53
CA THR A 19 -14.65 -17.88 19.70
C THR A 19 -14.67 -19.06 18.73
N GLY A 20 -14.21 -18.78 17.52
CA GLY A 20 -13.82 -19.77 16.53
C GLY A 20 -12.79 -19.06 15.67
N THR A 21 -11.52 -19.45 15.83
CA THR A 21 -10.37 -18.90 15.08
C THR A 21 -9.78 -17.56 15.58
N ASP A 22 -9.90 -17.21 16.87
CA ASP A 22 -9.23 -16.05 17.50
C ASP A 22 -7.71 -16.26 17.72
N SER A 23 -7.14 -17.31 17.13
CA SER A 23 -5.68 -17.53 17.00
C SER A 23 -5.18 -17.24 15.59
N ALA A 24 -5.92 -16.45 14.81
CA ALA A 24 -5.54 -16.09 13.45
C ALA A 24 -4.34 -15.14 13.47
N THR A 25 -3.15 -15.73 13.38
CA THR A 25 -2.07 -15.09 12.63
C THR A 25 -2.64 -14.58 11.30
N PRO A 26 -2.18 -13.43 10.79
CA PRO A 26 -2.70 -12.91 9.52
C PRO A 26 -2.67 -14.03 8.48
N SER A 27 -3.82 -14.31 7.86
CA SER A 27 -3.94 -15.39 6.89
C SER A 27 -2.84 -15.22 5.84
N THR A 28 -1.94 -16.19 5.75
CA THR A 28 -0.82 -16.16 4.81
C THR A 28 -1.34 -15.88 3.39
N ASN A 29 -2.50 -16.43 3.04
CA ASN A 29 -3.15 -16.23 1.75
C ASN A 29 -3.62 -14.78 1.55
N GLY A 30 -4.17 -14.16 2.59
CA GLY A 30 -4.53 -12.74 2.59
C GLY A 30 -3.30 -11.85 2.37
N VAL A 31 -2.24 -12.06 3.15
CA VAL A 31 -1.00 -11.28 3.03
C VAL A 31 -0.35 -11.47 1.65
N ILE A 32 -0.32 -12.70 1.13
CA ILE A 32 0.15 -13.00 -0.23
C ILE A 32 -0.66 -12.22 -1.26
N ALA A 33 -1.98 -12.29 -1.21
CA ALA A 33 -2.86 -11.62 -2.17
C ALA A 33 -2.69 -10.09 -2.13
N GLN A 34 -2.58 -9.51 -0.93
CA GLN A 34 -2.35 -8.07 -0.73
C GLN A 34 -1.00 -7.64 -1.31
N ASN A 35 0.06 -8.39 -1.02
CA ASN A 35 1.39 -8.09 -1.53
C ASN A 35 1.46 -8.21 -3.06
N LEU A 36 0.83 -9.23 -3.64
CA LEU A 36 0.77 -9.40 -5.10
C LEU A 36 0.02 -8.23 -5.77
N LEU A 37 -1.11 -7.81 -5.21
CA LEU A 37 -1.84 -6.65 -5.74
C LEU A 37 -1.01 -5.37 -5.61
N ARG A 38 -0.39 -5.11 -4.45
CA ARG A 38 0.48 -3.95 -4.26
C ARG A 38 1.70 -3.96 -5.20
N LEU A 39 2.31 -5.12 -5.41
CA LEU A 39 3.43 -5.28 -6.35
C LEU A 39 3.01 -5.01 -7.79
N SER A 40 1.82 -5.43 -8.20
CA SER A 40 1.33 -5.13 -9.56
C SER A 40 1.23 -3.63 -9.83
N SER A 41 0.77 -2.85 -8.84
CA SER A 41 0.69 -1.40 -8.95
C SER A 41 2.03 -0.69 -8.72
N LEU A 42 2.92 -1.26 -7.89
CA LEU A 42 4.26 -0.69 -7.67
C LEU A 42 5.16 -0.85 -8.90
N LEU A 43 5.02 -1.97 -9.61
CA LEU A 43 5.90 -2.36 -10.72
C LEU A 43 5.24 -2.19 -12.09
N GLU A 44 3.95 -1.86 -12.15
CA GLU A 44 3.14 -1.85 -13.37
C GLU A 44 3.23 -3.18 -14.14
N ASP A 45 3.10 -4.28 -13.39
CA ASP A 45 3.21 -5.64 -13.91
C ASP A 45 1.93 -6.44 -13.59
N GLU A 46 1.12 -6.62 -14.64
CA GLU A 46 -0.16 -7.34 -14.59
C GLU A 46 -0.01 -8.83 -14.21
N SER A 47 1.18 -9.42 -14.32
CA SER A 47 1.40 -10.81 -13.91
C SER A 47 1.19 -11.02 -12.41
N TYR A 48 1.56 -10.04 -11.58
CA TYR A 48 1.29 -10.08 -10.14
C TYR A 48 -0.19 -9.89 -9.84
N LYS A 49 -0.90 -9.05 -10.61
CA LYS A 49 -2.35 -8.85 -10.47
C LYS A 49 -3.13 -10.11 -10.82
N LEU A 50 -2.71 -10.81 -11.88
CA LEU A 50 -3.27 -12.12 -12.23
C LEU A 50 -3.09 -13.13 -11.09
N LYS A 51 -1.89 -13.19 -10.50
CA LYS A 51 -1.62 -14.07 -9.35
C LYS A 51 -2.48 -13.71 -8.14
N ALA A 52 -2.64 -12.42 -7.82
CA ALA A 52 -3.53 -11.97 -6.74
C ALA A 52 -4.98 -12.44 -6.96
N ARG A 53 -5.49 -12.29 -8.19
CA ARG A 53 -6.84 -12.77 -8.57
C ARG A 53 -6.96 -14.29 -8.43
N GLN A 54 -5.97 -15.05 -8.89
CA GLN A 54 -5.93 -16.50 -8.73
C GLN A 54 -5.91 -16.92 -7.26
N THR A 55 -5.16 -16.21 -6.41
CA THR A 55 -5.16 -16.46 -4.96
C THR A 55 -6.55 -16.24 -4.36
N CYS A 56 -7.27 -15.17 -4.71
CA CYS A 56 -8.65 -14.96 -4.28
C CYS A 56 -9.62 -16.04 -4.80
N HIS A 57 -9.49 -16.43 -6.07
CA HIS A 57 -10.36 -17.46 -6.67
C HIS A 57 -10.18 -18.84 -6.05
N ALA A 58 -8.97 -19.18 -5.59
CA ALA A 58 -8.69 -20.46 -4.93
C ALA A 58 -9.50 -20.69 -3.64
N PHE A 59 -9.99 -19.61 -3.02
CA PHE A 59 -10.80 -19.64 -1.79
C PHE A 59 -12.21 -19.08 -2.02
N ALA A 60 -12.68 -18.99 -3.26
CA ALA A 60 -13.93 -18.31 -3.57
C ALA A 60 -15.15 -18.93 -2.86
N VAL A 61 -15.20 -20.27 -2.76
CA VAL A 61 -16.31 -20.98 -2.12
C VAL A 61 -16.35 -20.68 -0.62
N GLU A 62 -15.19 -20.73 0.04
CA GLU A 62 -15.03 -20.46 1.46
C GLU A 62 -15.28 -18.99 1.79
N ILE A 63 -14.84 -18.06 0.94
CA ILE A 63 -15.12 -16.63 1.08
C ILE A 63 -16.63 -16.36 0.95
N MET A 64 -17.33 -17.01 0.02
CA MET A 64 -18.78 -16.87 -0.12
C MET A 64 -19.55 -17.39 1.10
N GLN A 65 -19.12 -18.52 1.68
CA GLN A 65 -19.78 -19.12 2.83
C GLN A 65 -19.43 -18.43 4.16
N HIS A 66 -18.19 -17.96 4.30
CA HIS A 66 -17.62 -17.45 5.55
C HIS A 66 -16.76 -16.19 5.34
N PRO A 67 -17.32 -15.09 4.81
CA PRO A 67 -16.54 -13.92 4.38
C PRO A 67 -15.75 -13.26 5.53
N PHE A 68 -16.28 -13.29 6.74
CA PHE A 68 -15.64 -12.74 7.94
C PHE A 68 -14.36 -13.48 8.35
N LEU A 69 -14.09 -14.68 7.82
CA LEU A 69 -12.83 -15.40 8.02
C LEU A 69 -11.73 -14.97 7.03
N PHE A 70 -12.08 -14.20 6.00
CA PHE A 70 -11.19 -13.83 4.89
C PHE A 70 -11.09 -12.31 4.70
N VAL A 71 -11.19 -11.53 5.77
CA VAL A 71 -11.19 -10.05 5.72
C VAL A 71 -9.98 -9.46 4.97
N GLY A 72 -8.80 -10.08 5.08
CA GLY A 72 -7.61 -9.65 4.33
C GLY A 72 -7.72 -9.85 2.82
N MET A 73 -8.46 -10.86 2.37
CA MET A 73 -8.72 -11.11 0.94
C MET A 73 -9.89 -10.28 0.41
N LEU A 74 -10.86 -9.92 1.26
CA LEU A 74 -11.93 -8.98 0.88
C LEU A 74 -11.37 -7.62 0.45
N ASP A 75 -10.35 -7.12 1.15
CA ASP A 75 -9.62 -5.91 0.77
C ASP A 75 -8.98 -6.01 -0.63
N VAL A 76 -8.40 -7.18 -0.94
CA VAL A 76 -7.80 -7.44 -2.27
C VAL A 76 -8.86 -7.55 -3.35
N ILE A 77 -9.99 -8.21 -3.08
CA ILE A 77 -11.12 -8.29 -4.01
C ILE A 77 -11.60 -6.88 -4.35
N VAL A 78 -11.78 -6.01 -3.35
CA VAL A 78 -12.15 -4.61 -3.59
C VAL A 78 -11.11 -3.92 -4.48
N GLY A 79 -9.82 -4.01 -4.15
CA GLY A 79 -8.76 -3.40 -4.97
C GLY A 79 -8.65 -3.97 -6.40
N LEU A 80 -8.99 -5.24 -6.61
CA LEU A 80 -9.05 -5.86 -7.94
C LEU A 80 -10.23 -5.36 -8.80
N GLU A 81 -11.33 -4.96 -8.16
CA GLU A 81 -12.56 -4.51 -8.83
C GLU A 81 -12.58 -2.98 -9.04
N ILE A 82 -12.17 -2.19 -8.03
CA ILE A 82 -12.15 -0.72 -8.13
C ILE A 82 -10.83 -0.18 -8.68
N GLY A 83 -9.79 -1.00 -8.69
CA GLY A 83 -8.43 -0.60 -9.02
C GLY A 83 -7.64 -0.11 -7.80
N THR A 84 -6.35 0.11 -8.03
CA THR A 84 -5.39 0.58 -7.01
C THR A 84 -4.87 1.96 -7.38
N LYS A 85 -4.84 2.86 -6.40
CA LYS A 85 -4.24 4.20 -6.52
C LYS A 85 -2.75 4.14 -6.18
N SER A 86 -1.90 4.38 -7.15
CA SER A 86 -0.45 4.53 -6.93
C SER A 86 -0.11 6.01 -6.72
N VAL A 87 0.58 6.32 -5.63
CA VAL A 87 1.06 7.67 -5.33
C VAL A 87 2.58 7.60 -5.16
N THR A 88 3.30 8.12 -6.15
CA THR A 88 4.76 8.14 -6.20
C THR A 88 5.25 9.55 -5.96
N GLY A 89 6.08 9.77 -4.94
CA GLY A 89 6.80 11.04 -4.79
C GLY A 89 8.14 11.01 -5.52
N VAL A 90 8.42 12.05 -6.29
CA VAL A 90 9.69 12.19 -7.03
C VAL A 90 10.49 13.32 -6.42
N LEU A 91 11.69 13.01 -5.93
CA LEU A 91 12.68 13.98 -5.48
C LEU A 91 13.59 14.32 -6.66
N GLY A 92 13.38 15.50 -7.24
CA GLY A 92 14.09 15.95 -8.43
C GLY A 92 14.94 17.20 -8.20
N ARG A 93 14.69 17.95 -7.13
CA ARG A 93 15.38 19.20 -6.83
C ARG A 93 16.78 18.94 -6.26
N ALA A 94 17.80 19.56 -6.86
CA ALA A 94 19.16 19.53 -6.32
C ALA A 94 19.18 20.24 -4.96
N SER A 95 19.62 19.53 -3.90
CA SER A 95 19.68 20.11 -2.56
C SER A 95 20.93 20.98 -2.42
N ALA A 96 20.77 22.22 -1.96
CA ALA A 96 21.88 23.14 -1.68
C ALA A 96 22.63 22.78 -0.38
N THR A 97 21.96 22.11 0.58
CA THR A 97 22.54 21.66 1.86
C THR A 97 21.94 20.32 2.31
N GLY A 98 22.60 19.61 3.22
CA GLY A 98 22.09 18.33 3.76
C GLY A 98 20.79 18.49 4.56
N ASP A 99 20.64 19.58 5.33
CA ASP A 99 19.45 19.82 6.15
C ASP A 99 18.21 20.13 5.30
N ASP A 100 18.39 20.83 4.16
CA ASP A 100 17.31 21.12 3.23
C ASP A 100 16.79 19.86 2.51
N SER A 101 17.67 18.88 2.27
CA SER A 101 17.28 17.62 1.62
C SER A 101 16.36 16.76 2.50
N VAL A 102 16.66 16.70 3.80
CA VAL A 102 15.88 15.90 4.77
C VAL A 102 14.51 16.53 4.98
N LYS A 103 14.44 17.87 5.06
CA LYS A 103 13.16 18.58 5.15
C LYS A 103 12.30 18.34 3.91
N ALA A 104 12.87 18.50 2.72
CA ALA A 104 12.15 18.26 1.46
C ALA A 104 11.62 16.82 1.34
N GLU A 105 12.42 15.83 1.73
CA GLU A 105 12.00 14.43 1.77
C GLU A 105 10.84 14.21 2.76
N SER A 106 10.95 14.75 3.98
CA SER A 106 9.90 14.62 5.00
C SER A 106 8.58 15.30 4.59
N ASP A 107 8.67 16.46 3.94
CA ASP A 107 7.51 17.21 3.45
C ASP A 107 6.82 16.46 2.31
N LEU A 108 7.59 15.86 1.41
CA LEU A 108 7.08 15.02 0.34
C LEU A 108 6.40 13.76 0.90
N ILE A 109 7.02 13.05 1.85
CA ILE A 109 6.42 11.89 2.52
C ILE A 109 5.08 12.25 3.17
N ARG A 110 4.99 13.42 3.82
CA ARG A 110 3.73 13.91 4.41
C ARG A 110 2.66 14.13 3.33
N LYS A 111 3.02 14.75 2.20
CA LYS A 111 2.08 14.99 1.08
C LYS A 111 1.63 13.67 0.42
N ILE A 112 2.53 12.72 0.19
CA ILE A 112 2.21 11.37 -0.32
C ILE A 112 1.18 10.68 0.59
N ARG A 113 1.43 10.69 1.91
CA ARG A 113 0.51 10.08 2.89
C ARG A 113 -0.83 10.80 2.95
N ALA A 114 -0.84 12.12 2.84
CA ALA A 114 -2.09 12.90 2.79
C ALA A 114 -2.93 12.56 1.55
N GLU A 115 -2.30 12.39 0.39
CA GLU A 115 -2.97 12.05 -0.86
C GLU A 115 -3.54 10.62 -0.89
N ALA A 116 -2.86 9.66 -0.25
CA ALA A 116 -3.41 8.32 -0.07
C ALA A 116 -4.50 8.27 1.02
N GLY A 117 -4.46 9.17 2.00
CA GLY A 117 -5.46 9.26 3.06
C GLY A 117 -5.65 7.91 3.78
N ARG A 118 -6.91 7.50 3.97
CA ARG A 118 -7.26 6.24 4.66
C ARG A 118 -6.98 4.99 3.82
N THR A 119 -6.77 5.13 2.51
CA THR A 119 -6.45 3.99 1.63
C THR A 119 -5.00 3.53 1.79
N ALA A 120 -4.14 4.33 2.42
CA ALA A 120 -2.74 3.96 2.70
C ALA A 120 -2.60 2.68 3.56
N SER A 121 -3.60 2.35 4.38
CA SER A 121 -3.62 1.12 5.20
C SER A 121 -4.24 -0.08 4.48
N THR A 122 -4.70 0.07 3.25
CA THR A 122 -5.41 -0.98 2.49
C THR A 122 -4.60 -1.42 1.28
N SER A 123 -5.14 -2.35 0.49
CA SER A 123 -4.54 -2.76 -0.79
C SER A 123 -4.95 -1.83 -1.94
N ALA A 124 -5.85 -0.88 -1.66
CA ALA A 124 -6.36 0.07 -2.65
C ALA A 124 -5.40 1.24 -2.92
N ALA A 125 -4.35 1.42 -2.13
CA ALA A 125 -3.29 2.37 -2.45
C ALA A 125 -1.88 1.83 -2.25
N VAL A 126 -0.97 2.28 -3.12
CA VAL A 126 0.45 1.99 -3.06
C VAL A 126 1.22 3.30 -3.00
N LEU A 127 2.14 3.38 -2.06
CA LEU A 127 3.01 4.54 -1.88
C LEU A 127 4.43 4.16 -2.27
N SER A 128 5.09 5.01 -3.05
CA SER A 128 6.49 4.85 -3.39
C SER A 128 7.20 6.20 -3.45
N MET A 129 8.52 6.15 -3.36
CA MET A 129 9.36 7.35 -3.46
C MET A 129 10.54 7.03 -4.37
N VAL A 130 10.80 7.94 -5.32
CA VAL A 130 11.87 7.82 -6.30
C VAL A 130 12.76 9.05 -6.19
N ASP A 131 14.03 8.82 -5.89
CA ASP A 131 15.06 9.85 -5.96
C ASP A 131 15.70 9.84 -7.35
N VAL A 132 15.54 10.94 -8.10
CA VAL A 132 16.17 11.12 -9.41
C VAL A 132 17.34 12.10 -9.34
N ARG A 133 17.73 12.54 -8.15
CA ARG A 133 18.94 13.34 -7.95
C ARG A 133 20.15 12.43 -8.25
N GLN A 134 21.18 12.98 -8.89
CA GLN A 134 22.46 12.29 -9.09
C GLN A 134 23.20 12.18 -7.75
N SER A 135 22.72 11.31 -6.86
CA SER A 135 23.36 10.98 -5.60
C SER A 135 24.34 9.82 -5.79
N ARG A 136 25.38 9.76 -4.95
CA ARG A 136 26.42 8.72 -4.96
C ARG A 136 25.87 7.30 -4.73
N THR A 137 24.65 7.16 -4.21
CA THR A 137 23.95 5.90 -4.00
C THR A 137 22.53 6.00 -4.57
N ASP A 138 22.30 5.47 -5.77
CA ASP A 138 20.98 5.41 -6.39
C ASP A 138 20.16 4.25 -5.80
N GLN A 139 19.52 4.50 -4.65
CA GLN A 139 18.62 3.55 -3.98
C GLN A 139 17.34 3.28 -4.79
N SER A 140 17.00 4.17 -5.73
CA SER A 140 15.79 4.07 -6.55
C SER A 140 16.02 3.37 -7.89
N SER A 141 17.26 3.06 -8.25
CA SER A 141 17.66 2.36 -9.47
C SER A 141 16.86 1.09 -9.74
N TRP A 142 16.74 0.21 -8.74
CA TRP A 142 15.95 -1.04 -8.85
C TRP A 142 14.49 -0.78 -9.23
N LEU A 143 13.84 0.20 -8.59
CA LEU A 143 12.44 0.49 -8.84
C LEU A 143 12.25 1.13 -10.22
N ARG A 144 13.19 1.99 -10.65
CA ARG A 144 13.20 2.63 -11.96
C ARG A 144 13.45 1.64 -13.11
N GLU A 145 14.24 0.61 -12.87
CA GLU A 145 14.48 -0.45 -13.85
C GLU A 145 13.23 -1.31 -14.05
N ARG A 146 12.57 -1.67 -12.93
CA ARG A 146 11.44 -2.62 -12.91
C ARG A 146 10.12 -1.98 -13.31
N ASN A 147 9.89 -0.71 -12.97
CA ASN A 147 8.69 0.02 -13.35
C ASN A 147 8.91 0.85 -14.63
N PRO A 148 8.21 0.55 -15.74
CA PRO A 148 8.37 1.28 -17.00
C PRO A 148 8.01 2.77 -16.92
N LEU A 149 7.07 3.17 -16.04
CA LEU A 149 6.67 4.57 -15.87
C LEU A 149 7.78 5.44 -15.28
N PHE A 150 8.75 4.83 -14.60
CA PHE A 150 9.79 5.56 -13.88
C PHE A 150 11.07 5.78 -14.69
N LYS A 151 11.14 5.24 -15.91
CA LYS A 151 12.31 5.36 -16.79
C LYS A 151 12.51 6.79 -17.30
N GLU A 152 11.42 7.51 -17.55
CA GLU A 152 11.42 8.86 -18.14
C GLU A 152 11.36 9.98 -17.09
N LEU A 153 11.44 9.66 -15.79
CA LEU A 153 11.39 10.67 -14.74
C LEU A 153 12.62 11.61 -14.84
N SER A 154 12.34 12.89 -15.06
CA SER A 154 13.35 13.93 -15.16
C SER A 154 13.67 14.58 -13.81
N SER A 155 14.93 14.96 -13.62
CA SER A 155 15.36 15.82 -12.52
C SER A 155 14.92 17.28 -12.74
N GLY A 156 14.83 18.05 -11.65
CA GLY A 156 14.57 19.49 -11.70
C GLY A 156 13.64 19.99 -10.60
N LYS A 157 12.46 19.39 -10.46
CA LYS A 157 11.44 19.78 -9.47
C LYS A 157 11.00 18.57 -8.65
N ASP A 158 10.50 18.85 -7.45
CA ASP A 158 9.84 17.84 -6.61
C ASP A 158 8.36 17.82 -7.00
N TYR A 159 7.84 16.63 -7.31
CA TYR A 159 6.45 16.43 -7.73
C TYR A 159 5.93 15.05 -7.29
N MET A 160 4.62 14.87 -7.37
CA MET A 160 3.93 13.61 -7.13
C MET A 160 3.32 13.10 -8.43
N LEU A 161 3.52 11.83 -8.73
CA LEU A 161 2.82 11.10 -9.77
C LEU A 161 1.70 10.29 -9.12
N ILE A 162 0.45 10.57 -9.52
CA ILE A 162 -0.73 9.88 -9.02
C ILE A 162 -1.33 9.10 -10.18
N CYS A 163 -1.31 7.77 -10.08
CA CYS A 163 -1.89 6.87 -11.08
C CYS A 163 -3.11 6.15 -10.51
N GLU A 164 -4.22 6.20 -11.23
CA GLU A 164 -5.48 5.57 -10.85
C GLU A 164 -6.21 5.09 -12.11
N ALA A 165 -6.71 3.86 -12.09
CA ALA A 165 -7.49 3.27 -13.19
C ALA A 165 -6.87 3.40 -14.60
N GLY A 166 -5.53 3.31 -14.70
CA GLY A 166 -4.80 3.40 -15.98
C GLY A 166 -4.51 4.81 -16.48
N SER A 167 -4.78 5.84 -15.67
CA SER A 167 -4.40 7.23 -15.97
C SER A 167 -3.46 7.78 -14.89
N CYS A 168 -2.36 8.41 -15.32
CA CYS A 168 -1.39 9.05 -14.43
C CYS A 168 -1.43 10.57 -14.59
N ARG A 169 -1.39 11.30 -13.47
CA ARG A 169 -1.29 12.76 -13.43
C ARG A 169 -0.13 13.19 -12.55
N THR A 170 0.56 14.25 -12.95
CA THR A 170 1.61 14.90 -12.17
C THR A 170 1.05 16.06 -11.37
N VAL A 171 1.38 16.12 -10.09
CA VAL A 171 1.00 17.20 -9.17
C VAL A 171 2.27 17.82 -8.61
N ASP A 172 2.48 19.11 -8.86
CA ASP A 172 3.66 19.81 -8.35
C ASP A 172 3.59 19.96 -6.83
N VAL A 173 4.74 19.77 -6.17
CA VAL A 173 4.86 19.76 -4.71
C VAL A 173 5.35 21.12 -4.16
N VAL A 174 5.18 22.20 -4.92
CA VAL A 174 5.55 23.58 -4.52
C VAL A 174 5.22 23.89 -3.06
#